data_AF-A0A8D5U3B6-F1
#
_entry.id   AF-A0A8D5U3B6-F1
#
_cell.length_a   1.000
_cell.length_b   1.000
_cell.length_c   1.000
_cell.angle_alpha   90.00
_cell.angle_beta   90.00
_cell.angle_gamma   90.00
#
_symmetry.space_group_name_H-M   'P 1'
#
loop_
_entity.id
_entity.type
_entity.pdbx_description
1 polymer ?
#
loop_
_entity_poly.entity_id
_entity_poly.type
_entity_poly.pdbx_seq_one_letter_code
_entity_poly.pdbx_strand_id
1 'polypeptide(L)' 'MSIRMKGTNAYGHSGWLTHKCVICSRSIRVGGTIIYTCPKDAEKLRAYFCEADARNVKYKCPFCGEQLITI' A
#
# COMPACT_ATOMS: atom_id res chain seq x y z
N MET A 1 -19.18 -38.94 -20.07
CA MET A 1 -19.53 -37.59 -19.56
C MET A 1 -18.46 -37.10 -18.61
N SER A 2 -17.48 -36.34 -19.12
CA SER A 2 -16.43 -35.73 -18.30
C SER A 2 -16.97 -34.40 -17.76
N ILE A 3 -17.23 -34.34 -16.46
CA ILE A 3 -17.63 -33.11 -15.78
C ILE A 3 -16.41 -32.19 -15.73
N ARG A 4 -16.31 -31.26 -16.68
CA ARG A 4 -15.32 -30.18 -16.62
C ARG A 4 -15.79 -29.24 -15.52
N MET A 5 -15.09 -29.24 -14.39
CA MET A 5 -15.28 -28.30 -13.28
C MET A 5 -15.08 -26.87 -13.82
N LYS A 6 -16.17 -26.23 -14.22
CA LYS A 6 -16.22 -24.79 -14.52
C LYS A 6 -16.16 -24.05 -13.17
N GLY A 7 -14.95 -23.90 -12.65
CA GLY A 7 -14.73 -23.24 -11.35
C GLY A 7 -13.26 -22.97 -11.01
N THR A 8 -12.30 -23.58 -11.69
CA THR A 8 -10.86 -23.39 -11.40
C THR A 8 -10.31 -22.03 -11.85
N ASN A 9 -11.03 -21.28 -12.69
CA ASN A 9 -10.58 -19.98 -13.20
C ASN A 9 -11.31 -18.78 -12.57
N ALA A 10 -11.80 -18.90 -11.33
CA ALA A 10 -12.02 -17.71 -10.51
C ALA A 10 -10.67 -17.12 -10.03
N TYR A 11 -9.64 -17.12 -10.87
CA TYR A 11 -8.46 -16.28 -10.72
C TYR A 11 -8.80 -14.84 -11.13
N GLY A 12 -9.92 -14.33 -10.60
CA GLY A 12 -10.17 -12.91 -10.46
C GLY A 12 -9.50 -12.38 -9.19
N HIS A 13 -8.39 -12.97 -8.73
CA HIS A 13 -7.47 -12.28 -7.84
C HIS A 13 -6.76 -11.22 -8.67
N SER A 14 -7.49 -10.17 -9.06
CA SER A 14 -6.86 -8.89 -9.34
C SER A 14 -6.12 -8.54 -8.06
N GLY A 15 -4.81 -8.80 -8.06
CA GLY A 15 -3.87 -8.51 -6.99
C GLY A 15 -3.81 -7.00 -6.78
N TRP A 16 -4.88 -6.44 -6.24
CA TRP A 16 -4.91 -5.09 -5.74
C TRP A 16 -4.14 -5.13 -4.43
N LEU A 17 -2.83 -4.93 -4.53
CA LEU A 17 -1.98 -4.62 -3.38
C LEU A 17 -2.56 -3.35 -2.74
N THR A 18 -3.39 -3.54 -1.73
CA THR A 18 -3.88 -2.45 -0.89
C THR A 18 -2.94 -2.29 0.29
N HIS A 19 -2.25 -1.16 0.37
CA HIS A 19 -1.52 -0.76 1.56
C HIS A 19 -2.45 0.00 2.49
N LYS A 20 -2.15 0.00 3.79
CA LYS A 20 -2.84 0.87 4.75
C LYS A 20 -1.92 2.00 5.15
N CYS A 21 -2.48 3.21 5.23
CA CYS A 21 -1.75 4.31 5.82
C CYS A 21 -1.53 4.04 7.32
N VAL A 22 -0.31 4.19 7.83
CA VAL A 22 -0.01 3.99 9.26
C VAL A 22 -0.68 5.04 10.15
N ILE A 23 -0.94 6.24 9.62
CA ILE A 23 -1.53 7.35 10.38
C ILE A 23 -3.06 7.24 10.39
N CYS A 24 -3.70 7.29 9.22
CA CYS A 24 -5.17 7.31 9.13
C CYS A 24 -5.81 5.93 8.94
N SER A 25 -5.02 4.85 8.84
CA SER A 25 -5.51 3.48 8.56
C SER A 25 -6.32 3.32 7.27
N ARG A 26 -6.34 4.33 6.39
CA ARG A 26 -7.02 4.28 5.10
C ARG A 26 -6.37 3.26 4.18
N SER A 27 -7.18 2.43 3.53
CA SER A 27 -6.73 1.52 2.48
C SER A 27 -6.43 2.30 1.19
N ILE A 28 -5.19 2.21 0.74
CA ILE A 28 -4.66 2.87 -0.47
C ILE A 28 -4.41 1.78 -1.50
N ARG A 29 -4.97 1.93 -2.71
CA ARG A 29 -4.76 0.98 -3.81
C ARG A 29 -3.48 1.35 -4.56
N VAL A 30 -2.52 0.43 -4.62
CA VAL A 30 -1.30 0.57 -5.42
C VAL A 30 -1.68 0.64 -6.90
N GLY A 31 -1.19 1.68 -7.60
CA GLY A 31 -1.43 1.91 -9.03
C GLY A 31 -2.53 2.93 -9.38
N GLY A 32 -3.29 3.43 -8.40
CA GLY A 32 -4.31 4.47 -8.63
C GLY A 32 -4.04 5.81 -7.94
N THR A 33 -3.08 5.87 -7.02
CA THR A 33 -2.78 7.06 -6.21
C THR A 33 -1.31 7.04 -5.83
N ILE A 34 -0.73 8.23 -5.62
CA ILE A 34 0.64 8.38 -5.15
C ILE A 34 0.73 7.85 -3.71
N ILE A 35 1.62 6.88 -3.48
CA ILE A 35 1.87 6.30 -2.16
C ILE A 35 3.24 6.78 -1.70
N TYR A 36 3.31 7.26 -0.47
CA TYR A 36 4.58 7.63 0.16
C TYR A 36 5.00 6.52 1.12
N THR A 37 6.28 6.18 1.14
CA THR A 37 6.82 5.17 2.04
C THR A 37 8.18 5.59 2.59
N CYS A 38 8.53 5.07 3.75
CA CYS A 38 9.87 5.28 4.32
C CYS A 38 10.80 4.15 3.86
N PRO A 39 11.95 4.42 3.21
CA PRO A 39 12.84 3.36 2.71
C PRO A 39 13.40 2.47 3.82
N LYS A 40 13.56 2.98 5.04
CA LYS A 40 14.07 2.21 6.19
C LYS A 40 13.02 1.41 6.94
N ASP A 41 11.80 1.96 7.01
CA ASP A 41 10.72 1.40 7.84
C ASP A 41 9.65 0.67 7.02
N ALA A 42 9.70 0.74 5.68
CA ALA A 42 8.73 0.10 4.79
C ALA A 42 8.64 -1.41 5.03
N GLU A 43 9.79 -2.11 5.14
CA GLU A 43 9.80 -3.55 5.36
C GLU A 43 9.40 -3.93 6.79
N LYS A 44 9.85 -3.17 7.79
CA LYS A 44 9.64 -3.52 9.21
C LYS A 44 8.25 -3.15 9.72
N LEU A 45 7.76 -1.96 9.36
CA LEU A 45 6.54 -1.37 9.92
C LEU A 45 5.41 -1.24 8.89
N ARG A 46 5.65 -1.61 7.61
CA ARG A 46 4.72 -1.33 6.51
C ARG A 46 4.33 0.15 6.51
N ALA A 47 5.35 1.01 6.65
CA ALA A 47 5.22 2.45 6.79
C ALA A 47 4.81 3.12 5.47
N TYR A 48 3.56 2.89 5.05
CA TYR A 48 2.93 3.55 3.91
C TYR A 48 2.11 4.75 4.40
N PHE A 49 2.13 5.82 3.62
CA PHE A 49 1.44 7.08 3.90
C PHE A 49 0.64 7.50 2.67
N CYS A 50 -0.57 7.98 2.90
CA CYS A 50 -1.34 8.62 1.85
C CYS A 50 -0.80 10.03 1.59
N GLU A 51 -1.11 10.62 0.43
CA GLU A 51 -0.64 11.96 0.08
C GLU A 51 -1.00 13.03 1.13
N ALA A 52 -2.21 12.96 1.70
CA ALA A 52 -2.67 13.92 2.70
C ALA A 52 -1.83 13.85 3.99
N ASP A 53 -1.59 12.64 4.48
CA ASP A 53 -0.78 12.41 5.68
C ASP A 53 0.70 12.71 5.41
N ALA A 54 1.21 12.35 4.23
CA ALA A 54 2.58 12.67 3.81
C ALA A 54 2.82 14.19 3.78
N ARG A 55 1.85 14.98 3.30
CA ARG A 55 1.89 16.44 3.38
C ARG A 55 1.85 16.94 4.82
N ASN A 56 1.01 16.35 5.67
CA ASN A 56 0.88 16.75 7.07
C ASN A 56 2.19 16.55 7.85
N VAL A 57 2.88 15.42 7.61
CA VAL A 57 4.21 15.15 8.20
C VAL A 57 5.36 15.80 7.42
N LYS A 58 5.07 16.71 6.49
CA LYS A 58 6.05 17.43 5.65
C LYS A 58 7.04 16.50 4.95
N TYR A 59 6.54 15.37 4.44
CA TYR A 59 7.33 14.33 3.77
C TYR A 59 8.45 13.75 4.63
N LYS A 60 8.29 13.74 5.95
CA LYS A 60 9.21 13.10 6.90
C LYS A 60 8.54 11.96 7.63
N CYS A 61 9.25 10.86 7.79
CA CYS A 61 8.80 9.71 8.55
C CYS A 61 8.70 10.09 10.04
N PRO A 62 7.55 9.88 10.71
CA PRO A 62 7.40 10.17 12.14
C PRO A 62 8.22 9.23 13.05
N PHE A 63 8.69 8.09 12.53
CA PHE A 63 9.44 7.10 13.31
C PHE A 63 10.94 7.36 13.29
N CYS A 64 11.53 7.54 12.11
CA CYS A 64 12.98 7.71 11.96
C CYS A 64 13.41 9.13 11.56
N GLY A 65 12.47 10.03 11.21
CA GLY A 65 12.76 11.39 10.77
C GLY A 65 13.26 11.52 9.33
N GLU A 66 13.36 10.41 8.60
CA GLU A 66 13.88 10.36 7.23
C GLU A 66 12.87 10.85 6.19
N GLN A 67 13.35 11.27 5.02
CA GLN A 67 12.46 11.77 3.97
C GLN A 67 11.67 10.62 3.33
N LEU A 68 10.35 10.81 3.19
CA LEU A 68 9.46 9.87 2.52
C LEU A 68 9.73 9.89 1.01
N ILE A 69 9.75 8.70 0.41
CA ILE A 69 9.86 8.50 -1.03
C ILE A 69 8.51 8.05 -1.60
N THR A 70 8.23 8.40 -2.85
CA THR A 70 7.04 7.93 -3.57
C THR A 70 7.31 6.58 -4.22
N ILE A 71 6.32 5.68 -4.17
CA ILE A 71 6.30 4.40 -4.89
C ILE A 71 5.09 4.28 -5.79
#